data_AF-A0A120CTE5-F1
#
_entry.id   AF-A0A120CTE5-F1
#
_cell.length_a   1.000
_cell.length_b   1.000
_cell.length_c   1.000
_cell.angle_alpha   90.00
_cell.angle_beta   90.00
_cell.angle_gamma   90.00
#
_symmetry.space_group_name_H-M   'P 1'
#
loop_
_entity.id
_entity.type
_entity.pdbx_description
1 polymer ?
#
loop_
_entity_poly.entity_id
_entity_poly.type
_entity_poly.pdbx_seq_one_letter_code
_entity_poly.pdbx_strand_id
1 'polypeptide(L)'
;MKSRDIGIWPRIFVFVVFLALSVSFTATTAVLGYEFWDTGWFDLVSMDSHLFLFFPTLGIVALFAFFVPAAALTDFYWRYVRFGRLRYAIGFLVLAGLSYVIAASLLASPKRSMWEITPAVLKADQGEGCTEDGVCERLPVLNALHGLRTVSQSRWGLNDFIRKCDRDVFLEPEAAPERKRFCFASTALTPSPHLQSDTECCVAQQRLSAAVSETYTQDDRRSLTAQIHAATLPMKVFFLLVLLTLSILLVARYRGIETNYRASARRIEFSVIIGTAAVLFFPFMSQAFVESVGALYGLTGRGTFSLITPILSLAFGIWTLLMVFFFYRRRDKDLEAIGKMGSAIAAALAVLKYGIVASVFTRLVGSGADVASIAGLVLVCLAAIAALLWVPRKWDAANAESSPGSAVTTTPAASQPSQAAQEPPLPEPMHYRMP
;
A
#
# COMPACT_ATOMS: atom_id res chain seq x y z
N MET A 1 -6.49 -33.94 16.46
CA MET A 1 -5.15 -33.53 15.95
C MET A 1 -4.69 -32.31 16.73
N LYS A 2 -3.50 -32.35 17.34
CA LYS A 2 -2.95 -31.26 18.16
C LYS A 2 -2.55 -30.09 17.24
N SER A 3 -3.14 -28.91 17.42
CA SER A 3 -2.71 -27.67 16.74
C SER A 3 -1.21 -27.48 17.02
N ARG A 4 -0.39 -27.31 15.97
CA ARG A 4 1.05 -27.12 16.12
C ARG A 4 1.42 -25.68 15.83
N ASP A 5 2.39 -25.16 16.56
CA ASP A 5 2.93 -23.84 16.32
C ASP A 5 3.74 -23.78 15.02
N ILE A 6 3.73 -22.61 14.41
CA ILE A 6 4.53 -22.28 13.23
C ILE A 6 6.02 -22.50 13.57
N GLY A 7 6.72 -23.26 12.72
CA GLY A 7 8.15 -23.55 12.91
C GLY A 7 9.04 -22.29 12.99
N ILE A 8 10.17 -22.41 13.67
CA ILE A 8 11.13 -21.30 13.83
C ILE A 8 11.81 -20.89 12.51
N TRP A 9 12.19 -21.85 11.68
CA TRP A 9 12.85 -21.59 10.40
C TRP A 9 12.00 -20.78 9.40
N PRO A 10 10.71 -21.10 9.17
CA PRO A 10 9.82 -20.24 8.38
C PRO A 10 9.75 -18.81 8.89
N ARG A 11 9.72 -18.61 10.22
CA ARG A 11 9.68 -17.27 10.83
C ARG A 11 10.97 -16.50 10.57
N ILE A 12 12.12 -17.14 10.74
CA ILE A 12 13.44 -16.53 10.46
C ILE A 12 13.54 -16.15 8.98
N PHE A 13 13.15 -17.06 8.07
CA PHE A 13 13.18 -16.79 6.63
C PHE A 13 12.32 -15.56 6.27
N VAL A 14 11.06 -15.55 6.70
CA VAL A 14 10.14 -14.43 6.43
C VAL A 14 10.66 -13.14 7.08
N PHE A 15 11.22 -13.21 8.28
CA PHE A 15 11.82 -12.06 8.96
C PHE A 15 12.95 -11.44 8.14
N VAL A 16 13.90 -12.25 7.65
CA VAL A 16 15.03 -11.76 6.83
C VAL A 16 14.52 -11.08 5.56
N VAL A 17 13.56 -11.70 4.86
CA VAL A 17 12.96 -11.12 3.64
C VAL A 17 12.26 -9.80 3.97
N PHE A 18 11.44 -9.77 5.02
CA PHE A 18 10.67 -8.58 5.39
C PHE A 18 11.56 -7.46 5.94
N LEU A 19 12.67 -7.80 6.59
CA LEU A 19 13.68 -6.83 7.02
C LEU A 19 14.34 -6.18 5.80
N ALA A 20 14.76 -6.98 4.81
CA ALA A 20 15.33 -6.44 3.57
C ALA A 20 14.34 -5.52 2.83
N LEU A 21 13.05 -5.90 2.79
CA LEU A 21 11.99 -5.05 2.24
C LEU A 21 11.84 -3.74 3.03
N SER A 22 11.77 -3.79 4.35
CA SER A 22 11.65 -2.60 5.22
C SER A 22 12.82 -1.63 5.03
N VAL A 23 14.05 -2.15 4.95
CA VAL A 23 15.23 -1.34 4.65
C VAL A 23 15.09 -0.69 3.27
N SER A 24 14.64 -1.43 2.25
CA SER A 24 14.44 -0.87 0.91
C SER A 24 13.37 0.24 0.86
N PHE A 25 12.36 0.18 1.74
CA PHE A 25 11.28 1.17 1.81
C PHE A 25 11.76 2.48 2.42
N THR A 26 12.58 2.38 3.46
CA THR A 26 13.07 3.52 4.23
C THR A 26 14.29 4.17 3.61
N ALA A 27 15.16 3.39 2.95
CA ALA A 27 16.39 3.89 2.34
C ALA A 27 16.14 5.00 1.31
N THR A 28 15.19 4.82 0.39
CA THR A 28 14.93 5.84 -0.65
C THR A 28 14.44 7.15 -0.04
N THR A 29 13.51 7.09 0.94
CA THR A 29 12.98 8.29 1.59
C THR A 29 14.01 8.97 2.47
N ALA A 30 14.84 8.20 3.19
CA ALA A 30 15.92 8.75 4.01
C ALA A 30 16.95 9.49 3.16
N VAL A 31 17.33 8.91 2.01
CA VAL A 31 18.28 9.54 1.07
C VAL A 31 17.68 10.78 0.43
N LEU A 32 16.39 10.76 0.06
CA LEU A 32 15.68 11.96 -0.41
C LEU A 32 15.72 13.08 0.63
N GLY A 33 15.40 12.77 1.89
CA GLY A 33 15.44 13.75 2.98
C GLY A 33 16.83 14.31 3.22
N TYR A 34 17.86 13.47 3.14
CA TYR A 34 19.27 13.89 3.27
C TYR A 34 19.72 14.77 2.10
N GLU A 35 19.41 14.38 0.86
CA GLU A 35 19.90 15.03 -0.35
C GLU A 35 19.14 16.34 -0.65
N PHE A 36 17.83 16.40 -0.41
CA PHE A 36 16.98 17.53 -0.77
C PHE A 36 16.59 18.43 0.42
N TRP A 37 17.24 18.28 1.58
CA TRP A 37 16.87 18.99 2.82
C TRP A 37 16.66 20.50 2.59
N ASP A 38 17.60 21.14 1.90
CA ASP A 38 17.58 22.58 1.60
C ASP A 38 16.91 22.94 0.26
N THR A 39 16.18 22.01 -0.36
CA THR A 39 15.66 22.14 -1.74
C THR A 39 14.18 21.77 -1.83
N GLY A 40 13.45 21.86 -0.71
CA GLY A 40 12.03 21.52 -0.68
C GLY A 40 11.76 20.02 -0.71
N TRP A 41 12.55 19.20 0.02
CA TRP A 41 12.35 17.75 0.12
C TRP A 41 10.90 17.36 0.44
N PHE A 42 10.21 18.18 1.27
CA PHE A 42 8.84 17.93 1.66
C PHE A 42 7.88 17.99 0.47
N ASP A 43 8.11 18.92 -0.46
CA ASP A 43 7.27 19.10 -1.64
C ASP A 43 7.39 17.85 -2.53
N LEU A 44 8.61 17.32 -2.70
CA LEU A 44 8.88 16.07 -3.41
C LEU A 44 8.26 14.84 -2.72
N VAL A 45 8.40 14.72 -1.39
CA VAL A 45 7.80 13.64 -0.60
C VAL A 45 6.28 13.63 -0.75
N SER A 46 5.65 14.81 -0.71
CA SER A 46 4.20 14.96 -0.81
C SER A 46 3.70 14.66 -2.23
N MET A 47 4.37 15.16 -3.26
CA MET A 47 4.03 14.88 -4.65
C MET A 47 4.13 13.38 -4.96
N ASP A 48 5.26 12.75 -4.65
CA ASP A 48 5.54 11.34 -4.88
C ASP A 48 5.20 10.46 -3.65
N SER A 49 4.08 10.77 -3.01
CA SER A 49 3.64 10.15 -1.75
C SER A 49 3.52 8.63 -1.80
N HIS A 50 3.11 8.05 -2.92
CA HIS A 50 3.04 6.61 -3.13
C HIS A 50 4.42 5.92 -3.02
N LEU A 51 5.52 6.63 -3.26
CA LEU A 51 6.88 6.15 -3.08
C LEU A 51 7.44 6.50 -1.71
N PHE A 52 7.34 7.78 -1.34
CA PHE A 52 8.09 8.32 -0.19
C PHE A 52 7.31 8.35 1.12
N LEU A 53 5.98 8.26 1.08
CA LEU A 53 5.14 8.15 2.27
C LEU A 53 4.60 6.73 2.45
N PHE A 54 3.99 6.15 1.43
CA PHE A 54 3.33 4.85 1.55
C PHE A 54 4.30 3.74 1.98
N PHE A 55 5.38 3.50 1.24
CA PHE A 55 6.29 2.38 1.53
C PHE A 55 6.91 2.45 2.94
N PRO A 56 7.50 3.57 3.39
CA PRO A 56 8.10 3.64 4.73
C PRO A 56 7.07 3.72 5.87
N THR A 57 5.77 3.93 5.59
CA THR A 57 4.73 3.94 6.62
C THR A 57 3.82 2.71 6.48
N LEU A 58 2.79 2.80 5.65
CA LEU A 58 1.79 1.76 5.41
C LEU A 58 2.38 0.47 4.83
N GLY A 59 3.46 0.56 4.04
CA GLY A 59 4.22 -0.59 3.58
C GLY A 59 4.85 -1.37 4.74
N ILE A 60 5.41 -0.68 5.74
CA ILE A 60 5.91 -1.31 6.96
C ILE A 60 4.76 -1.91 7.78
N VAL A 61 3.65 -1.19 7.95
CA VAL A 61 2.44 -1.73 8.61
C VAL A 61 2.01 -3.04 7.95
N ALA A 62 1.99 -3.09 6.61
CA ALA A 62 1.67 -4.29 5.86
C ALA A 62 2.69 -5.41 6.09
N LEU A 63 3.99 -5.13 6.17
CA LEU A 63 4.99 -6.15 6.53
C LEU A 63 4.72 -6.74 7.92
N PHE A 64 4.43 -5.91 8.93
CA PHE A 64 4.07 -6.41 10.26
C PHE A 64 2.79 -7.25 10.22
N ALA A 65 1.79 -6.79 9.49
CA ALA A 65 0.49 -7.43 9.35
C ALA A 65 0.58 -8.79 8.65
N PHE A 66 1.34 -8.88 7.55
CA PHE A 66 1.48 -10.11 6.77
C PHE A 66 2.57 -11.05 7.29
N PHE A 67 3.33 -10.69 8.34
CA PHE A 67 4.39 -11.53 8.88
C PHE A 67 3.89 -12.91 9.32
N VAL A 68 2.85 -12.96 10.16
CA VAL A 68 2.30 -14.24 10.67
C VAL A 68 1.63 -15.05 9.55
N PRO A 69 0.75 -14.46 8.70
CA PRO A 69 0.21 -15.18 7.54
C PRO A 69 1.30 -15.74 6.62
N ALA A 70 2.34 -14.97 6.31
CA ALA A 70 3.45 -15.41 5.48
C ALA A 70 4.23 -16.56 6.14
N ALA A 71 4.56 -16.45 7.43
CA ALA A 71 5.27 -17.52 8.14
C ALA A 71 4.44 -18.81 8.20
N ALA A 72 3.12 -18.71 8.42
CA ALA A 72 2.22 -19.87 8.42
C ALA A 72 2.14 -20.53 7.04
N LEU A 73 2.06 -19.75 5.96
CA LEU A 73 2.06 -20.26 4.59
C LEU A 73 3.39 -20.93 4.21
N THR A 74 4.50 -20.30 4.56
CA THR A 74 5.85 -20.87 4.34
C THR A 74 5.99 -22.21 5.07
N ASP A 75 5.62 -22.27 6.36
CA ASP A 75 5.65 -23.54 7.12
C ASP A 75 4.68 -24.58 6.54
N PHE A 76 3.49 -24.13 6.10
CA PHE A 76 2.49 -25.00 5.46
C PHE A 76 3.05 -25.70 4.23
N TYR A 77 3.69 -24.93 3.34
CA TYR A 77 4.32 -25.47 2.13
C TYR A 77 5.51 -26.37 2.47
N TRP A 78 6.32 -26.02 3.46
CA TRP A 78 7.51 -26.80 3.78
C TRP A 78 7.23 -28.15 4.42
N ARG A 79 6.07 -28.31 5.08
CA ARG A 79 5.74 -29.52 5.86
C ARG A 79 4.62 -30.36 5.26
N TYR A 80 3.56 -29.73 4.74
CA TYR A 80 2.31 -30.43 4.43
C TYR A 80 2.04 -30.59 2.93
N VAL A 81 2.63 -29.74 2.09
CA VAL A 81 2.41 -29.80 0.65
C VAL A 81 3.43 -30.75 0.01
N ARG A 82 2.97 -31.68 -0.83
CA ARG A 82 3.84 -32.58 -1.59
C ARG A 82 4.77 -31.77 -2.51
N PHE A 83 6.08 -32.01 -2.39
CA PHE A 83 7.13 -31.20 -3.03
C PHE A 83 7.05 -29.71 -2.70
N GLY A 84 6.47 -29.36 -1.55
CA GLY A 84 6.12 -27.98 -1.24
C GLY A 84 7.30 -27.04 -1.05
N ARG A 85 8.45 -27.52 -0.55
CA ARG A 85 9.70 -26.73 -0.51
C ARG A 85 10.17 -26.32 -1.90
N LEU A 86 10.19 -27.26 -2.84
CA LEU A 86 10.58 -27.00 -4.24
C LEU A 86 9.59 -26.03 -4.90
N ARG A 87 8.28 -26.27 -4.74
CA ARG A 87 7.24 -25.37 -5.27
C ARG A 87 7.32 -23.96 -4.69
N TYR A 88 7.62 -23.86 -3.39
CA TYR A 88 7.82 -22.57 -2.71
C TYR A 88 9.06 -21.85 -3.26
N ALA A 89 10.19 -22.56 -3.39
CA ALA A 89 11.42 -22.00 -3.94
C ALA A 89 11.24 -21.52 -5.39
N ILE A 90 10.61 -22.33 -6.25
CA ILE A 90 10.29 -21.94 -7.63
C ILE A 90 9.38 -20.71 -7.64
N GLY A 91 8.30 -20.72 -6.84
CA GLY A 91 7.39 -19.57 -6.75
C GLY A 91 8.11 -18.30 -6.30
N PHE A 92 8.95 -18.40 -5.27
CA PHE A 92 9.75 -17.27 -4.78
C PHE A 92 10.70 -16.71 -5.86
N LEU A 93 11.41 -17.59 -6.58
CA LEU A 93 12.31 -17.19 -7.68
C LEU A 93 11.54 -16.57 -8.85
N VAL A 94 10.36 -17.10 -9.19
CA VAL A 94 9.49 -16.52 -10.22
C VAL A 94 9.05 -15.12 -9.83
N LEU A 95 8.63 -14.90 -8.57
CA LEU A 95 8.26 -13.57 -8.08
C LEU A 95 9.45 -12.61 -8.10
N ALA A 96 10.64 -13.06 -7.71
CA ALA A 96 11.86 -12.27 -7.76
C ALA A 96 12.22 -11.88 -9.20
N GLY A 97 12.21 -12.83 -10.13
CA GLY A 97 12.46 -12.58 -11.55
C GLY A 97 11.43 -11.62 -12.16
N LEU A 98 10.14 -11.83 -11.89
CA LEU A 98 9.07 -10.94 -12.36
C LEU A 98 9.23 -9.53 -11.79
N SER A 99 9.61 -9.41 -10.50
CA SER A 99 9.83 -8.11 -9.88
C SER A 99 10.96 -7.32 -10.54
N TYR A 100 12.04 -8.00 -10.93
CA TYR A 100 13.17 -7.40 -11.64
C TYR A 100 12.76 -6.92 -13.03
N VAL A 101 12.05 -7.76 -13.80
CA VAL A 101 11.59 -7.41 -15.16
C VAL A 101 10.64 -6.21 -15.14
N ILE A 102 9.66 -6.20 -14.23
CA ILE A 102 8.74 -5.08 -14.07
C ILE A 102 9.50 -3.81 -13.66
N ALA A 103 10.41 -3.91 -12.68
CA ALA A 103 11.21 -2.76 -12.25
C ALA A 103 12.10 -2.20 -13.38
N ALA A 104 12.75 -3.06 -14.15
CA ALA A 104 13.54 -2.64 -15.31
C ALA A 104 12.67 -1.93 -16.37
N SER A 105 11.46 -2.42 -16.63
CA SER A 105 10.51 -1.77 -17.54
C SER A 105 10.04 -0.40 -17.04
N LEU A 106 9.82 -0.26 -15.72
CA LEU A 106 9.49 1.03 -15.11
C LEU A 106 10.64 2.03 -15.20
N LEU A 107 11.89 1.58 -14.97
CA LEU A 107 13.09 2.43 -15.07
C LEU A 107 13.42 2.82 -16.51
N ALA A 108 12.98 2.05 -17.49
CA ALA A 108 13.14 2.37 -18.92
C ALA A 108 12.19 3.47 -19.40
N SER A 109 11.32 4.02 -18.54
CA SER A 109 10.41 5.10 -18.94
C SER A 109 11.18 6.35 -19.41
N PRO A 110 10.78 6.97 -20.53
CA PRO A 110 11.41 8.20 -21.01
C PRO A 110 11.02 9.42 -20.17
N LYS A 111 9.91 9.35 -19.43
CA LYS A 111 9.45 10.43 -18.55
C LYS A 111 10.04 10.23 -17.16
N ARG A 112 10.63 11.30 -16.63
CA ARG A 112 11.40 11.30 -15.39
C ARG A 112 10.73 12.14 -14.31
N SER A 113 10.95 11.75 -13.07
CA SER A 113 10.44 12.46 -11.90
C SER A 113 11.44 13.55 -11.48
N MET A 114 10.97 14.65 -10.89
CA MET A 114 11.84 15.78 -10.54
C MET A 114 12.90 15.40 -9.51
N TRP A 115 12.57 14.51 -8.57
CA TRP A 115 13.49 14.01 -7.55
C TRP A 115 14.62 13.15 -8.13
N GLU A 116 14.55 12.75 -9.41
CA GLU A 116 15.63 12.03 -10.09
C GLU A 116 16.78 12.96 -10.53
N ILE A 117 16.57 14.29 -10.48
CA ILE A 117 17.57 15.31 -10.81
C ILE A 117 18.24 15.81 -9.54
N THR A 118 19.56 16.05 -9.58
CA THR A 118 20.30 16.58 -8.42
C THR A 118 19.73 17.92 -7.91
N PRO A 119 19.74 18.16 -6.59
CA PRO A 119 19.24 19.40 -6.01
C PRO A 119 19.96 20.66 -6.53
N ALA A 120 21.26 20.56 -6.81
CA ALA A 120 22.04 21.68 -7.33
C ALA A 120 21.54 22.17 -8.70
N VAL A 121 21.19 21.24 -9.60
CA VAL A 121 20.64 21.57 -10.92
C VAL A 121 19.24 22.14 -10.78
N LEU A 122 18.41 21.59 -9.90
CA LEU A 122 17.06 22.13 -9.64
C LEU A 122 17.10 23.55 -9.05
N LYS A 123 18.06 23.87 -8.19
CA LYS A 123 18.27 25.24 -7.66
C LYS A 123 18.76 26.21 -8.72
N ALA A 124 19.55 25.73 -9.67
CA ALA A 124 20.07 26.54 -10.76
C ALA A 124 19.04 26.79 -11.87
N ASP A 125 17.93 26.04 -11.90
CA ASP A 125 16.87 26.20 -12.89
C ASP A 125 16.14 27.55 -12.72
N GLN A 126 16.29 28.43 -13.72
CA GLN A 126 15.66 29.76 -13.77
C GLN A 126 14.38 29.80 -14.62
N GLY A 127 13.94 28.67 -15.19
CA GLY A 127 12.85 28.66 -16.16
C GLY A 127 13.29 29.18 -17.53
N GLU A 128 12.31 29.42 -18.40
CA GLU A 128 12.50 29.95 -19.76
C GLU A 128 11.50 31.06 -20.06
N GLY A 129 11.97 32.14 -20.69
CA GLY A 129 11.11 33.20 -21.21
C GLY A 129 10.23 33.88 -20.14
N CYS A 130 10.72 34.00 -18.90
CA CYS A 130 9.98 34.62 -17.81
C CYS A 130 9.90 36.15 -17.99
N THR A 131 8.68 36.69 -17.98
CA THR A 131 8.41 38.12 -17.96
C THR A 131 8.35 38.67 -16.54
N GLU A 132 8.44 39.99 -16.39
CA GLU A 132 8.29 40.67 -15.09
C GLU A 132 6.91 40.42 -14.44
N ASP A 133 5.88 40.13 -15.24
CA ASP A 133 4.53 39.80 -14.78
C ASP A 133 4.40 38.36 -14.20
N GLY A 134 5.50 37.61 -14.13
CA GLY A 134 5.53 36.25 -13.58
C GLY A 134 4.94 35.18 -14.51
N VAL A 135 4.84 35.48 -15.81
CA VAL A 135 4.47 34.54 -16.86
C VAL A 135 5.73 34.08 -17.58
N CYS A 136 5.96 32.78 -17.61
CA CYS A 136 7.08 32.16 -18.27
C CYS A 136 6.60 31.25 -19.39
N GLU A 137 7.45 31.02 -20.39
CA GLU A 137 7.23 29.91 -21.32
C GLU A 137 7.38 28.56 -20.62
N ARG A 138 8.27 28.52 -19.62
CA ARG A 138 8.41 27.43 -18.65
C ARG A 138 8.85 27.99 -17.30
N LEU A 139 8.11 27.71 -16.25
CA LEU A 139 8.45 28.09 -14.89
C LEU A 139 9.61 27.22 -14.36
N PRO A 140 10.46 27.73 -13.45
CA PRO A 140 11.40 26.88 -12.71
C PRO A 140 10.70 25.66 -12.09
N VAL A 141 11.34 24.49 -12.15
CA VAL A 141 10.76 23.22 -11.68
C VAL A 141 10.33 23.30 -10.22
N LEU A 142 11.18 23.84 -9.34
CA LEU A 142 10.87 23.98 -7.91
C LEU A 142 9.72 24.96 -7.66
N ASN A 143 9.61 26.04 -8.44
CA ASN A 143 8.52 26.99 -8.32
C ASN A 143 7.19 26.38 -8.77
N ALA A 144 7.20 25.61 -9.86
CA ALA A 144 6.02 24.88 -10.33
C ALA A 144 5.53 23.87 -9.28
N LEU A 145 6.47 23.13 -8.67
CA LEU A 145 6.18 22.17 -7.61
C LEU A 145 5.63 22.85 -6.35
N HIS A 146 6.24 23.95 -5.93
CA HIS A 146 5.78 24.72 -4.77
C HIS A 146 4.38 25.30 -4.99
N GLY A 147 4.12 25.83 -6.19
CA GLY A 147 2.80 26.32 -6.60
C GLY A 147 1.75 25.21 -6.58
N LEU A 148 2.09 24.02 -7.11
CA LEU A 148 1.22 22.84 -7.08
C LEU A 148 0.82 22.49 -5.64
N ARG A 149 1.80 22.40 -4.74
CA ARG A 149 1.58 22.08 -3.34
C ARG A 149 0.67 23.10 -2.65
N THR A 150 0.98 24.38 -2.81
CA THR A 150 0.22 25.48 -2.19
C THR A 150 -1.24 25.47 -2.65
N VAL A 151 -1.48 25.23 -3.94
CA VAL A 151 -2.84 25.08 -4.45
C VAL A 151 -3.49 23.80 -3.93
N SER A 152 -2.77 22.68 -3.89
CA SER A 152 -3.30 21.40 -3.38
C SER A 152 -3.67 21.43 -1.90
N GLN A 153 -3.06 22.32 -1.11
CA GLN A 153 -3.41 22.56 0.29
C GLN A 153 -4.72 23.34 0.46
N SER A 154 -4.99 24.28 -0.46
CA SER A 154 -6.12 25.21 -0.36
C SER A 154 -7.43 24.68 -0.97
N ARG A 155 -7.36 23.69 -1.88
CA ARG A 155 -8.54 23.12 -2.54
C ARG A 155 -8.54 21.59 -2.60
N TRP A 156 -9.70 21.04 -2.88
CA TRP A 156 -9.88 19.60 -3.12
C TRP A 156 -9.72 19.30 -4.62
N GLY A 157 -8.72 18.50 -4.94
CA GLY A 157 -8.48 18.01 -6.30
C GLY A 157 -7.84 19.04 -7.23
N LEU A 158 -7.21 18.51 -8.27
CA LEU A 158 -6.43 19.21 -9.29
C LEU A 158 -6.94 18.97 -10.71
N ASN A 159 -7.97 18.11 -10.89
CA ASN A 159 -8.53 17.76 -12.19
C ASN A 159 -8.86 18.96 -13.10
N ASP A 160 -9.26 20.11 -12.54
CA ASP A 160 -9.56 21.32 -13.31
C ASP A 160 -8.34 21.94 -14.03
N PHE A 161 -7.13 21.65 -13.55
CA PHE A 161 -5.86 22.12 -14.09
C PHE A 161 -5.21 21.13 -15.06
N ILE A 162 -5.72 19.90 -15.12
CA ILE A 162 -5.20 18.89 -16.05
C ILE A 162 -5.67 19.25 -17.45
N ARG A 163 -4.72 19.47 -18.36
CA ARG A 163 -5.00 19.81 -19.76
C ARG A 163 -4.94 18.57 -20.64
N LYS A 164 -5.90 18.48 -21.57
CA LYS A 164 -5.87 17.54 -22.70
C LYS A 164 -5.12 18.20 -23.84
N CYS A 165 -3.83 17.90 -23.96
CA CYS A 165 -2.96 18.55 -24.94
C CYS A 165 -3.05 17.97 -26.35
N ASP A 166 -3.66 16.79 -26.48
CA ASP A 166 -4.03 16.20 -27.76
C ASP A 166 -5.54 16.35 -27.93
N ARG A 167 -5.96 17.36 -28.69
CA ARG A 167 -7.34 17.49 -29.16
C ARG A 167 -7.47 16.59 -30.39
N ASP A 168 -8.33 15.58 -30.31
CA ASP A 168 -8.71 14.83 -31.51
C ASP A 168 -9.72 15.67 -32.29
N VAL A 169 -9.23 16.31 -33.35
CA VAL A 169 -10.00 17.20 -34.24
C VAL A 169 -11.21 16.49 -34.85
N PHE A 170 -11.19 15.15 -34.93
CA PHE A 170 -12.26 14.34 -35.52
C PHE A 170 -13.29 13.81 -34.52
N LEU A 171 -12.98 13.78 -33.22
CA LEU A 171 -13.88 13.26 -32.17
C LEU A 171 -14.48 14.35 -31.27
N GLU A 172 -13.84 15.52 -31.18
CA GLU A 172 -14.24 16.58 -30.24
C GLU A 172 -14.86 17.78 -31.01
N PRO A 173 -16.15 18.12 -30.78
CA PRO A 173 -16.84 19.21 -31.49
C PRO A 173 -16.14 20.56 -31.31
N GLU A 174 -16.53 21.54 -32.16
CA GLU A 174 -15.96 22.89 -32.17
C GLU A 174 -15.91 23.50 -30.76
N ALA A 175 -14.73 24.02 -30.40
CA ALA A 175 -14.36 24.29 -29.03
C ALA A 175 -15.36 25.25 -28.36
N ALA A 176 -15.88 24.83 -27.19
CA ALA A 176 -16.45 25.76 -26.23
C ALA A 176 -15.46 26.92 -25.99
N PRO A 177 -15.93 28.15 -25.66
CA PRO A 177 -15.06 29.31 -25.48
C PRO A 177 -13.86 28.96 -24.59
N GLU A 178 -12.66 29.31 -25.05
CA GLU A 178 -11.38 28.98 -24.39
C GLU A 178 -11.43 29.41 -22.92
N ARG A 179 -11.61 28.43 -22.04
CA ARG A 179 -11.67 28.70 -20.60
C ARG A 179 -10.24 28.89 -20.11
N LYS A 180 -9.83 30.15 -19.96
CA LYS A 180 -8.54 30.49 -19.33
C LYS A 180 -8.51 29.99 -17.89
N ARG A 181 -7.44 29.29 -17.50
CA ARG A 181 -7.23 28.79 -16.13
C ARG A 181 -5.75 28.90 -15.77
N PHE A 182 -5.47 28.79 -14.49
CA PHE A 182 -4.10 28.79 -13.98
C PHE A 182 -3.30 27.60 -14.53
N CYS A 183 -2.03 27.82 -14.85
CA CYS A 183 -1.12 26.79 -15.35
C CYS A 183 0.15 26.72 -14.49
N PHE A 184 0.36 25.59 -13.82
CA PHE A 184 1.52 25.39 -12.93
C PHE A 184 2.86 25.42 -13.68
N ALA A 185 2.87 25.07 -14.97
CA ALA A 185 4.08 24.95 -15.75
C ALA A 185 4.62 26.29 -16.28
N SER A 186 3.84 27.37 -16.21
CA SER A 186 4.18 28.67 -16.83
C SER A 186 3.89 29.87 -15.95
N THR A 187 2.97 29.77 -14.99
CA THR A 187 2.49 30.93 -14.23
C THR A 187 2.96 30.85 -12.78
N ALA A 188 3.68 31.87 -12.32
CA ALA A 188 4.03 31.99 -10.91
C ALA A 188 2.76 32.16 -10.05
N LEU A 189 2.74 31.56 -8.86
CA LEU A 189 1.61 31.67 -7.95
C LEU A 189 1.61 33.05 -7.28
N THR A 190 0.73 33.94 -7.73
CA THR A 190 0.51 35.28 -7.17
C THR A 190 -0.96 35.45 -6.73
N PRO A 191 -1.33 36.50 -5.99
CA PRO A 191 -2.74 36.74 -5.60
C PRO A 191 -3.70 36.92 -6.79
N SER A 192 -3.19 37.40 -7.92
CA SER A 192 -3.94 37.61 -9.16
C SER A 192 -3.13 37.05 -10.35
N PRO A 193 -3.05 35.72 -10.49
CA PRO A 193 -2.18 35.10 -11.47
C PRO A 193 -2.78 35.23 -12.87
N HIS A 194 -1.91 35.36 -13.88
CA HIS A 194 -2.34 35.36 -15.27
C HIS A 194 -2.95 34.00 -15.64
N LEU A 195 -4.14 34.02 -16.24
CA LEU A 195 -4.81 32.78 -16.66
C LEU A 195 -4.47 32.49 -18.12
N GLN A 196 -3.98 31.28 -18.39
CA GLN A 196 -3.56 30.86 -19.71
C GLN A 196 -4.64 30.03 -20.42
N SER A 197 -4.61 30.08 -21.75
CA SER A 197 -5.40 29.18 -22.59
C SER A 197 -4.93 27.73 -22.44
N ASP A 198 -5.72 26.79 -22.95
CA ASP A 198 -5.39 25.37 -22.90
C ASP A 198 -4.15 25.07 -23.77
N THR A 199 -4.02 25.74 -24.92
CA THR A 199 -2.90 25.59 -25.85
C THR A 199 -1.59 26.13 -25.28
N GLU A 200 -1.61 27.35 -24.72
CA GLU A 200 -0.46 27.96 -24.04
C GLU A 200 0.06 27.08 -22.90
N CYS A 201 -0.86 26.62 -22.05
CA CYS A 201 -0.49 25.78 -20.91
C CYS A 201 0.08 24.43 -21.37
N CYS A 202 -0.47 23.82 -22.43
CA CYS A 202 0.03 22.56 -22.96
C CYS A 202 1.45 22.66 -23.50
N VAL A 203 1.80 23.74 -24.19
CA VAL A 203 3.17 24.00 -24.63
C VAL A 203 4.10 24.10 -23.43
N ALA A 204 3.72 24.85 -22.39
CA ALA A 204 4.52 25.00 -21.18
C ALA A 204 4.69 23.66 -20.42
N GLN A 205 3.63 22.86 -20.31
CA GLN A 205 3.67 21.53 -19.68
C GLN A 205 4.60 20.57 -20.42
N GLN A 206 4.59 20.59 -21.75
CA GLN A 206 5.50 19.78 -22.58
C GLN A 206 6.94 20.23 -22.40
N ARG A 207 7.22 21.54 -22.41
CA ARG A 207 8.56 22.09 -22.16
C ARG A 207 9.09 21.73 -20.78
N LEU A 208 8.24 21.83 -19.75
CA LEU A 208 8.59 21.42 -18.39
C LEU A 208 8.94 19.92 -18.32
N SER A 209 8.11 19.07 -18.93
CA SER A 209 8.37 17.62 -18.98
C SER A 209 9.65 17.28 -19.75
N ALA A 210 9.92 17.99 -20.86
CA ALA A 210 11.11 17.82 -21.67
C ALA A 210 12.37 18.25 -20.90
N ALA A 211 12.35 19.43 -20.27
CA ALA A 211 13.48 19.94 -19.48
C ALA A 211 13.89 18.96 -18.36
N VAL A 212 12.91 18.40 -17.64
CA VAL A 212 13.18 17.39 -16.59
C VAL A 212 13.80 16.12 -17.20
N SER A 213 13.23 15.64 -18.30
CA SER A 213 13.69 14.37 -18.92
C SER A 213 15.07 14.51 -19.58
N GLU A 214 15.34 15.62 -20.26
CA GLU A 214 16.62 15.93 -20.89
C GLU A 214 17.72 16.10 -19.84
N THR A 215 17.43 16.81 -18.75
CA THR A 215 18.39 16.99 -17.65
C THR A 215 18.82 15.64 -17.05
N TYR A 216 17.90 14.69 -16.92
CA TYR A 216 18.18 13.36 -16.41
C TYR A 216 19.08 12.51 -17.35
N THR A 217 19.11 12.79 -18.66
CA THR A 217 19.95 12.02 -19.59
C THR A 217 21.44 12.19 -19.32
N GLN A 218 21.84 13.27 -18.66
CA GLN A 218 23.21 13.55 -18.27
C GLN A 218 23.53 12.84 -16.95
N ASP A 219 24.45 11.88 -16.98
CA ASP A 219 24.74 10.98 -15.85
C ASP A 219 25.21 11.74 -14.59
N ASP A 220 25.93 12.85 -14.76
CA ASP A 220 26.43 13.73 -13.70
C ASP A 220 25.32 14.53 -12.99
N ARG A 221 24.12 14.61 -13.59
CA ARG A 221 22.98 15.36 -13.07
C ARG A 221 21.94 14.49 -12.36
N ARG A 222 22.17 13.19 -12.23
CA ARG A 222 21.27 12.26 -11.54
C ARG A 222 21.46 12.29 -10.03
N SER A 223 20.35 12.38 -9.31
CA SER A 223 20.37 12.39 -7.85
C SER A 223 20.83 11.05 -7.25
N LEU A 224 21.40 11.09 -6.05
CA LEU A 224 21.69 9.87 -5.28
C LEU A 224 20.40 9.11 -4.99
N THR A 225 19.30 9.84 -4.75
CA THR A 225 17.96 9.30 -4.58
C THR A 225 17.53 8.47 -5.79
N ALA A 226 17.81 8.91 -7.02
CA ALA A 226 17.54 8.14 -8.25
C ALA A 226 18.25 6.80 -8.26
N GLN A 227 19.53 6.79 -7.88
CA GLN A 227 20.36 5.58 -7.87
C GLN A 227 19.86 4.58 -6.82
N ILE A 228 19.57 5.04 -5.61
CA ILE A 228 19.02 4.21 -4.54
C ILE A 228 17.61 3.73 -4.89
N HIS A 229 16.79 4.56 -5.51
CA HIS A 229 15.49 4.15 -6.01
C HIS A 229 15.61 3.04 -7.05
N ALA A 230 16.49 3.20 -8.06
CA ALA A 230 16.70 2.18 -9.08
C ALA A 230 17.13 0.84 -8.49
N ALA A 231 18.03 0.86 -7.49
CA ALA A 231 18.48 -0.35 -6.79
C ALA A 231 17.38 -0.99 -5.92
N THR A 232 16.49 -0.19 -5.32
CA THR A 232 15.44 -0.67 -4.39
C THR A 232 14.09 -0.92 -5.06
N LEU A 233 13.87 -0.45 -6.28
CA LEU A 233 12.60 -0.61 -7.00
C LEU A 233 12.19 -2.08 -7.18
N PRO A 234 13.08 -3.02 -7.56
CA PRO A 234 12.73 -4.43 -7.64
C PRO A 234 12.18 -4.98 -6.32
N MET A 235 12.71 -4.53 -5.18
CA MET A 235 12.24 -4.95 -3.85
C MET A 235 10.84 -4.41 -3.54
N LYS A 236 10.52 -3.17 -3.93
CA LYS A 236 9.18 -2.59 -3.80
C LYS A 236 8.16 -3.33 -4.67
N VAL A 237 8.51 -3.65 -5.91
CA VAL A 237 7.67 -4.46 -6.80
C VAL A 237 7.50 -5.87 -6.24
N PHE A 238 8.57 -6.50 -5.77
CA PHE A 238 8.55 -7.82 -5.15
C PHE A 238 7.59 -7.86 -3.96
N PHE A 239 7.62 -6.84 -3.10
CA PHE A 239 6.67 -6.71 -2.00
C PHE A 239 5.21 -6.73 -2.46
N LEU A 240 4.85 -5.92 -3.47
CA LEU A 240 3.47 -5.89 -3.99
C LEU A 240 3.06 -7.26 -4.56
N LEU A 241 3.96 -7.92 -5.29
CA LEU A 241 3.73 -9.26 -5.84
C LEU A 241 3.59 -10.34 -4.76
N VAL A 242 4.40 -10.25 -3.70
CA VAL A 242 4.33 -11.15 -2.54
C VAL A 242 3.01 -10.95 -1.81
N LEU A 243 2.57 -9.72 -1.57
CA LEU A 243 1.28 -9.46 -0.92
C LEU A 243 0.11 -10.03 -1.73
N LEU A 244 0.11 -9.82 -3.04
CA LEU A 244 -0.89 -10.39 -3.94
C LEU A 244 -0.87 -11.93 -3.87
N THR A 245 0.31 -12.53 -3.94
CA THR A 245 0.47 -13.99 -3.90
C THR A 245 0.04 -14.58 -2.56
N LEU A 246 0.47 -13.99 -1.44
CA LEU A 246 0.07 -14.40 -0.09
C LEU A 246 -1.45 -14.39 0.04
N SER A 247 -2.08 -13.35 -0.46
CA SER A 247 -3.53 -13.18 -0.42
C SER A 247 -4.26 -14.27 -1.22
N ILE A 248 -3.80 -14.55 -2.45
CA ILE A 248 -4.35 -15.66 -3.27
C ILE A 248 -4.15 -17.00 -2.56
N LEU A 249 -2.97 -17.24 -1.99
CA LEU A 249 -2.65 -18.48 -1.30
C LEU A 249 -3.46 -18.65 -0.01
N LEU A 250 -3.72 -17.59 0.75
CA LEU A 250 -4.58 -17.61 1.94
C LEU A 250 -6.01 -18.05 1.56
N VAL A 251 -6.56 -17.51 0.47
CA VAL A 251 -7.88 -17.92 -0.05
C VAL A 251 -7.86 -19.37 -0.52
N ALA A 252 -6.88 -19.75 -1.35
CA ALA A 252 -6.82 -21.07 -1.96
C ALA A 252 -6.48 -22.20 -0.97
N ARG A 253 -5.73 -21.89 0.10
CA ARG A 253 -5.29 -22.86 1.12
C ARG A 253 -5.94 -22.67 2.47
N TYR A 254 -7.01 -21.88 2.53
CA TYR A 254 -7.74 -21.55 3.76
C TYR A 254 -7.97 -22.76 4.68
N ARG A 255 -8.61 -23.83 4.17
CA ARG A 255 -8.91 -25.05 4.94
C ARG A 255 -7.66 -25.73 5.51
N GLY A 256 -6.57 -25.73 4.76
CA GLY A 256 -5.30 -26.32 5.18
C GLY A 256 -4.65 -25.52 6.32
N ILE A 257 -4.71 -24.19 6.24
CA ILE A 257 -4.21 -23.31 7.30
C ILE A 257 -5.06 -23.43 8.55
N GLU A 258 -6.38 -23.37 8.40
CA GLU A 258 -7.33 -23.48 9.51
C GLU A 258 -7.16 -24.81 10.25
N THR A 259 -6.98 -25.93 9.54
CA THR A 259 -6.84 -27.25 10.18
C THR A 259 -5.54 -27.38 10.97
N ASN A 260 -4.43 -26.86 10.44
CA ASN A 260 -3.09 -27.08 11.01
C ASN A 260 -2.66 -25.99 12.01
N TYR A 261 -3.20 -24.77 11.88
CA TYR A 261 -2.80 -23.59 12.67
C TYR A 261 -3.99 -22.93 13.38
N ARG A 262 -4.95 -23.71 13.90
CA ARG A 262 -6.14 -23.19 14.62
C ARG A 262 -5.79 -22.14 15.67
N ALA A 263 -4.74 -22.37 16.46
CA ALA A 263 -4.28 -21.44 17.48
C ALA A 263 -3.90 -20.05 16.91
N SER A 264 -3.33 -20.01 15.71
CA SER A 264 -2.94 -18.75 15.04
C SER A 264 -4.03 -18.19 14.12
N ALA A 265 -5.15 -18.90 13.91
CA ALA A 265 -6.12 -18.56 12.87
C ALA A 265 -6.82 -17.21 13.13
N ARG A 266 -7.13 -16.88 14.39
CA ARG A 266 -7.68 -15.57 14.78
C ARG A 266 -6.66 -14.44 14.59
N ARG A 267 -5.39 -14.69 14.93
CA ARG A 267 -4.30 -13.73 14.73
C ARG A 267 -4.03 -13.45 13.25
N ILE A 268 -3.99 -14.50 12.42
CA ILE A 268 -3.84 -14.38 10.97
C ILE A 268 -4.95 -13.49 10.40
N GLU A 269 -6.19 -13.71 10.80
CA GLU A 269 -7.35 -12.94 10.34
C GLU A 269 -7.25 -11.46 10.68
N PHE A 270 -7.05 -11.14 11.96
CA PHE A 270 -6.88 -9.77 12.43
C PHE A 270 -5.75 -9.05 11.70
N SER A 271 -4.63 -9.76 11.49
CA SER A 271 -3.48 -9.18 10.81
C SER A 271 -3.76 -8.96 9.32
N VAL A 272 -4.45 -9.89 8.64
CA VAL A 272 -4.86 -9.69 7.23
C VAL A 272 -5.80 -8.49 7.11
N ILE A 273 -6.74 -8.26 8.03
CA ILE A 273 -7.62 -7.08 8.00
C ILE A 273 -6.82 -5.79 8.02
N ILE A 274 -5.92 -5.63 9.00
CA ILE A 274 -5.09 -4.42 9.13
C ILE A 274 -4.17 -4.27 7.91
N GLY A 275 -3.54 -5.36 7.47
CA GLY A 275 -2.66 -5.36 6.30
C GLY A 275 -3.40 -4.97 5.02
N THR A 276 -4.60 -5.51 4.80
CA THR A 276 -5.44 -5.15 3.66
C THR A 276 -5.84 -3.69 3.71
N ALA A 277 -6.30 -3.20 4.85
CA ALA A 277 -6.64 -1.79 5.02
C ALA A 277 -5.45 -0.85 4.72
N ALA A 278 -4.25 -1.18 5.20
CA ALA A 278 -3.05 -0.39 4.93
C ALA A 278 -2.69 -0.35 3.44
N VAL A 279 -2.75 -1.50 2.75
CA VAL A 279 -2.36 -1.63 1.34
C VAL A 279 -3.35 -0.93 0.41
N LEU A 280 -4.64 -0.82 0.78
CA LEU A 280 -5.66 -0.10 0.00
C LEU A 280 -5.34 1.38 -0.24
N PHE A 281 -4.50 1.99 0.59
CA PHE A 281 -4.08 3.37 0.40
C PHE A 281 -3.14 3.52 -0.81
N PHE A 282 -2.44 2.47 -1.21
CA PHE A 282 -1.49 2.52 -2.34
C PHE A 282 -2.12 3.01 -3.66
N PRO A 283 -3.22 2.41 -4.16
CA PRO A 283 -3.85 2.90 -5.39
C PRO A 283 -4.36 4.35 -5.26
N PHE A 284 -4.88 4.74 -4.10
CA PHE A 284 -5.34 6.13 -3.90
C PHE A 284 -4.20 7.14 -3.86
N MET A 285 -3.07 6.84 -3.21
CA MET A 285 -1.88 7.69 -3.20
C MET A 285 -1.21 7.72 -4.59
N SER A 286 -1.25 6.61 -5.32
CA SER A 286 -0.79 6.55 -6.72
C SER A 286 -1.66 7.42 -7.64
N GLN A 287 -2.97 7.42 -7.42
CA GLN A 287 -3.89 8.28 -8.18
C GLN A 287 -3.65 9.77 -7.86
N ALA A 288 -3.45 10.12 -6.59
CA ALA A 288 -3.11 11.48 -6.18
C ALA A 288 -1.81 11.98 -6.85
N PHE A 289 -0.82 11.09 -6.97
CA PHE A 289 0.39 11.36 -7.74
C PHE A 289 0.09 11.58 -9.23
N VAL A 290 -0.69 10.70 -9.88
CA VAL A 290 -1.04 10.85 -11.31
C VAL A 290 -1.82 12.15 -11.58
N GLU A 291 -2.67 12.57 -10.64
CA GLU A 291 -3.39 13.84 -10.71
C GLU A 291 -2.43 15.03 -10.64
N SER A 292 -1.48 14.98 -9.70
CA SER A 292 -0.42 15.99 -9.51
C SER A 292 0.49 16.11 -10.73
N VAL A 293 0.95 14.97 -11.26
CA VAL A 293 1.74 14.91 -12.50
C VAL A 293 0.95 15.41 -13.70
N GLY A 294 -0.35 15.08 -13.79
CA GLY A 294 -1.22 15.58 -14.85
C GLY A 294 -1.42 17.09 -14.83
N ALA A 295 -1.41 17.70 -13.64
CA ALA A 295 -1.49 19.16 -13.50
C ALA A 295 -0.17 19.85 -13.90
N LEU A 296 0.98 19.20 -13.72
CA LEU A 296 2.31 19.74 -14.04
C LEU A 296 2.74 19.50 -15.48
N TYR A 297 2.45 18.32 -16.04
CA TYR A 297 2.97 17.89 -17.35
C TYR A 297 1.88 17.56 -18.38
N GLY A 298 0.60 17.76 -18.04
CA GLY A 298 -0.51 17.40 -18.91
C GLY A 298 -0.69 15.88 -19.06
N LEU A 299 -1.60 15.46 -19.93
CA LEU A 299 -1.86 14.03 -20.18
C LEU A 299 -0.70 13.32 -20.93
N THR A 300 -0.03 14.03 -21.83
CA THR A 300 1.06 13.49 -22.67
C THR A 300 2.40 13.41 -21.95
N GLY A 301 2.58 14.20 -20.88
CA GLY A 301 3.75 14.17 -20.02
C GLY A 301 3.72 13.07 -18.97
N ARG A 302 2.64 12.28 -18.88
CA ARG A 302 2.55 11.21 -17.90
C ARG A 302 3.44 10.02 -18.29
N GLY A 303 4.32 9.59 -17.38
CA GLY A 303 5.22 8.46 -17.63
C GLY A 303 4.51 7.11 -17.66
N THR A 304 5.27 6.03 -17.94
CA THR A 304 4.76 4.65 -18.05
C THR A 304 3.93 4.23 -16.83
N PHE A 305 4.28 4.75 -15.64
CA PHE A 305 3.53 4.52 -14.42
C PHE A 305 2.05 4.93 -14.53
N SER A 306 1.73 6.02 -15.23
CA SER A 306 0.35 6.48 -15.41
C SER A 306 -0.50 5.57 -16.29
N LEU A 307 0.12 4.87 -17.25
CA LEU A 307 -0.54 3.87 -18.09
C LEU A 307 -0.84 2.61 -17.29
N ILE A 308 0.05 2.27 -16.36
CA ILE A 308 -0.07 1.09 -15.50
C ILE A 308 -0.99 1.36 -14.30
N THR A 309 -1.13 2.60 -13.84
CA THR A 309 -1.92 2.96 -12.65
C THR A 309 -3.38 2.48 -12.70
N PRO A 310 -4.13 2.61 -13.82
CA PRO A 310 -5.47 2.03 -13.96
C PRO A 310 -5.47 0.51 -13.85
N ILE A 311 -4.48 -0.16 -14.45
CA ILE A 311 -4.34 -1.62 -14.41
C ILE A 311 -4.03 -2.08 -12.98
N LEU A 312 -3.11 -1.39 -12.29
CA LEU A 312 -2.80 -1.64 -10.88
C LEU A 312 -4.04 -1.42 -10.02
N SER A 313 -4.77 -0.32 -10.22
CA SER A 313 -6.00 -0.04 -9.48
C SER A 313 -7.05 -1.12 -9.69
N LEU A 314 -7.21 -1.63 -10.91
CA LEU A 314 -8.09 -2.76 -11.21
C LEU A 314 -7.60 -4.06 -10.55
N ALA A 315 -6.30 -4.34 -10.60
CA ALA A 315 -5.71 -5.50 -9.93
C ALA A 315 -5.91 -5.43 -8.41
N PHE A 316 -5.72 -4.26 -7.79
CA PHE A 316 -6.02 -4.01 -6.38
C PHE A 316 -7.51 -4.12 -6.09
N GLY A 317 -8.39 -3.67 -6.98
CA GLY A 317 -9.84 -3.85 -6.86
C GLY A 317 -10.23 -5.33 -6.83
N ILE A 318 -9.73 -6.13 -7.77
CA ILE A 318 -9.93 -7.58 -7.82
C ILE A 318 -9.37 -8.24 -6.56
N TRP A 319 -8.16 -7.84 -6.14
CA TRP A 319 -7.52 -8.34 -4.93
C TRP A 319 -8.32 -8.03 -3.66
N THR A 320 -8.90 -6.84 -3.57
CA THR A 320 -9.77 -6.43 -2.45
C THR A 320 -11.02 -7.28 -2.40
N LEU A 321 -11.64 -7.53 -3.56
CA LEU A 321 -12.79 -8.42 -3.67
C LEU A 321 -12.46 -9.85 -3.19
N LEU A 322 -11.26 -10.35 -3.53
CA LEU A 322 -10.76 -11.64 -3.04
C LEU A 322 -10.63 -11.65 -1.51
N MET A 323 -10.15 -10.56 -0.89
CA MET A 323 -10.08 -10.43 0.57
C MET A 323 -11.48 -10.38 1.20
N VAL A 324 -12.41 -9.63 0.63
CA VAL A 324 -13.81 -9.63 1.09
C VAL A 324 -14.40 -11.05 1.03
N PHE A 325 -14.17 -11.78 -0.05
CA PHE A 325 -14.62 -13.16 -0.20
C PHE A 325 -13.96 -14.11 0.83
N PHE A 326 -12.67 -13.91 1.14
CA PHE A 326 -11.97 -14.65 2.19
C PHE A 326 -12.70 -14.54 3.53
N PHE A 327 -13.04 -13.31 3.94
CA PHE A 327 -13.73 -13.07 5.22
C PHE A 327 -15.19 -13.55 5.20
N TYR A 328 -15.91 -13.36 4.08
CA TYR A 328 -17.30 -13.80 3.95
C TYR A 328 -17.46 -15.31 4.14
N ARG A 329 -16.47 -16.10 3.70
CA ARG A 329 -16.52 -17.57 3.80
C ARG A 329 -16.33 -18.11 5.22
N ARG A 330 -15.80 -17.32 6.16
CA ARG A 330 -15.33 -17.79 7.48
C ARG A 330 -16.37 -17.77 8.60
N ARG A 331 -17.47 -17.04 8.43
CA ARG A 331 -18.73 -17.20 9.21
C ARG A 331 -18.54 -17.19 10.75
N ASP A 332 -18.34 -15.99 11.31
CA ASP A 332 -18.71 -15.63 12.69
C ASP A 332 -19.55 -14.34 12.66
N LYS A 333 -20.68 -14.31 13.38
CA LYS A 333 -21.71 -13.26 13.30
C LYS A 333 -21.24 -11.86 13.71
N ASP A 334 -20.15 -11.74 14.46
CA ASP A 334 -19.66 -10.46 14.98
C ASP A 334 -18.79 -9.67 13.98
N LEU A 335 -18.16 -10.35 13.03
CA LEU A 335 -17.40 -9.71 11.93
C LEU A 335 -18.27 -9.36 10.73
N GLU A 336 -19.52 -9.79 10.73
CA GLU A 336 -20.50 -9.49 9.69
C GLU A 336 -20.76 -7.98 9.58
N ALA A 337 -20.74 -7.25 10.70
CA ALA A 337 -20.92 -5.79 10.72
C ALA A 337 -19.74 -5.05 10.08
N ILE A 338 -18.50 -5.42 10.40
CA ILE A 338 -17.29 -4.79 9.85
C ILE A 338 -17.11 -5.16 8.37
N GLY A 339 -17.38 -6.41 8.00
CA GLY A 339 -17.36 -6.86 6.61
C GLY A 339 -18.43 -6.18 5.75
N LYS A 340 -19.66 -6.03 6.26
CA LYS A 340 -20.75 -5.31 5.58
C LYS A 340 -20.45 -3.82 5.44
N MET A 341 -19.91 -3.17 6.48
CA MET A 341 -19.49 -1.77 6.40
C MET A 341 -18.33 -1.60 5.42
N GLY A 342 -17.33 -2.48 5.45
CA GLY A 342 -16.19 -2.46 4.53
C GLY A 342 -16.59 -2.70 3.07
N SER A 343 -17.50 -3.65 2.81
CA SER A 343 -18.01 -3.92 1.46
C SER A 343 -18.95 -2.83 0.97
N ALA A 344 -19.76 -2.25 1.84
CA ALA A 344 -20.63 -1.12 1.50
C ALA A 344 -19.82 0.15 1.23
N ILE A 345 -18.76 0.41 2.00
CA ILE A 345 -17.81 1.49 1.75
C ILE A 345 -17.06 1.23 0.45
N ALA A 346 -16.54 0.02 0.21
CA ALA A 346 -15.86 -0.32 -1.04
C ALA A 346 -16.78 -0.22 -2.27
N ALA A 347 -18.03 -0.68 -2.16
CA ALA A 347 -19.04 -0.55 -3.22
C ALA A 347 -19.47 0.91 -3.41
N ALA A 348 -19.64 1.69 -2.35
CA ALA A 348 -19.96 3.12 -2.43
C ALA A 348 -18.80 3.94 -3.02
N LEU A 349 -17.55 3.61 -2.67
CA LEU A 349 -16.34 4.22 -3.26
C LEU A 349 -16.21 3.86 -4.75
N ALA A 350 -16.61 2.64 -5.14
CA ALA A 350 -16.62 2.20 -6.53
C ALA A 350 -17.77 2.82 -7.37
N VAL A 351 -18.94 3.07 -6.77
CA VAL A 351 -20.14 3.52 -7.49
C VAL A 351 -20.31 5.04 -7.50
N LEU A 352 -19.95 5.76 -6.45
CA LEU A 352 -20.41 7.15 -6.29
C LEU A 352 -19.43 8.23 -6.74
N LYS A 353 -18.18 8.33 -6.26
CA LYS A 353 -17.29 9.46 -6.64
C LYS A 353 -15.78 9.16 -6.48
N TYR A 354 -15.22 8.30 -7.33
CA TYR A 354 -13.76 8.06 -7.40
C TYR A 354 -12.93 9.36 -7.43
N GLY A 355 -13.40 10.39 -8.13
CA GLY A 355 -12.76 11.71 -8.18
C GLY A 355 -12.71 12.47 -6.84
N ILE A 356 -13.71 12.33 -5.98
CA ILE A 356 -13.69 12.96 -4.64
C ILE A 356 -12.67 12.26 -3.75
N VAL A 357 -12.63 10.93 -3.79
CA VAL A 357 -11.67 10.16 -2.99
C VAL A 357 -10.25 10.53 -3.41
N ALA A 358 -9.97 10.53 -4.72
CA ALA A 358 -8.69 11.00 -5.24
C ALA A 358 -8.37 12.43 -4.74
N SER A 359 -9.33 13.36 -4.81
CA SER A 359 -9.16 14.73 -4.32
C SER A 359 -8.82 14.82 -2.82
N VAL A 360 -9.43 13.96 -2.00
CA VAL A 360 -9.13 13.88 -0.56
C VAL A 360 -7.73 13.39 -0.32
N PHE A 361 -7.31 12.36 -1.06
CA PHE A 361 -5.97 11.82 -0.96
C PHE A 361 -4.92 12.80 -1.47
N THR A 362 -5.17 13.50 -2.58
CA THR A 362 -4.32 14.58 -3.10
C THR A 362 -4.07 15.64 -2.04
N ARG A 363 -5.10 16.01 -1.26
CA ARG A 363 -4.97 17.00 -0.19
C ARG A 363 -4.32 16.47 1.08
N LEU A 364 -4.74 15.30 1.59
CA LEU A 364 -4.31 14.84 2.92
C LEU A 364 -3.00 14.07 2.91
N VAL A 365 -2.74 13.30 1.86
CA VAL A 365 -1.61 12.37 1.80
C VAL A 365 -0.85 12.43 0.47
N GLY A 366 -1.19 13.36 -0.41
CA GLY A 366 -0.54 13.63 -1.71
C GLY A 366 0.14 15.00 -1.72
N SER A 367 0.16 15.67 -2.88
CA SER A 367 0.85 16.96 -3.07
C SER A 367 0.39 18.07 -2.12
N GLY A 368 -0.82 17.99 -1.59
CA GLY A 368 -1.34 18.93 -0.59
C GLY A 368 -1.04 18.57 0.86
N ALA A 369 -0.42 17.41 1.14
CA ALA A 369 -0.21 16.94 2.51
C ALA A 369 0.58 17.96 3.32
N ASP A 370 0.14 18.34 4.51
CA ASP A 370 0.89 19.21 5.41
C ASP A 370 1.62 18.38 6.47
N VAL A 371 2.41 19.05 7.32
CA VAL A 371 3.16 18.35 8.38
C VAL A 371 2.20 17.64 9.34
N ALA A 372 1.04 18.23 9.61
CA ALA A 372 0.04 17.65 10.51
C ALA A 372 -0.59 16.38 9.94
N SER A 373 -0.91 16.34 8.64
CA SER A 373 -1.50 15.18 7.99
C SER A 373 -0.51 14.01 7.89
N ILE A 374 0.77 14.29 7.59
CA ILE A 374 1.82 13.28 7.60
C ILE A 374 2.07 12.77 9.02
N ALA A 375 2.15 13.65 10.01
CA ALA A 375 2.28 13.26 11.42
C ALA A 375 1.09 12.38 11.85
N GLY A 376 -0.13 12.75 11.47
CA GLY A 376 -1.35 11.96 11.69
C GLY A 376 -1.25 10.57 11.06
N LEU A 377 -0.80 10.46 9.80
CA LEU A 377 -0.58 9.19 9.13
C LEU A 377 0.44 8.32 9.88
N VAL A 378 1.56 8.89 10.31
CA VAL A 378 2.60 8.20 11.09
C VAL A 378 2.02 7.69 12.41
N LEU A 379 1.27 8.51 13.14
CA LEU A 379 0.62 8.11 14.39
C LEU A 379 -0.37 6.96 14.18
N VAL A 380 -1.17 7.00 13.12
CA VAL A 380 -2.08 5.90 12.75
C VAL A 380 -1.29 4.63 12.44
N CYS A 381 -0.16 4.73 11.73
CA CYS A 381 0.70 3.58 11.43
C CYS A 381 1.30 2.98 12.70
N LEU A 382 1.80 3.81 13.63
CA LEU A 382 2.33 3.37 14.92
C LEU A 382 1.25 2.68 15.76
N ALA A 383 0.04 3.24 15.80
CA ALA A 383 -1.10 2.63 16.48
C ALA A 383 -1.48 1.28 15.87
N ALA A 384 -1.46 1.15 14.54
CA ALA A 384 -1.72 -0.10 13.84
C ALA A 384 -0.65 -1.16 14.16
N ILE A 385 0.64 -0.79 14.19
CA ILE A 385 1.73 -1.69 14.59
C ILE A 385 1.55 -2.12 16.06
N ALA A 386 1.26 -1.19 16.96
CA ALA A 386 1.01 -1.50 18.36
C ALA A 386 -0.18 -2.47 18.52
N ALA A 387 -1.27 -2.26 17.77
CA ALA A 387 -2.42 -3.16 17.76
C ALA A 387 -2.05 -4.58 17.28
N LEU A 388 -1.28 -4.69 16.19
CA LEU A 388 -0.79 -5.97 15.66
C LEU A 388 0.08 -6.75 16.64
N LEU A 389 0.83 -6.05 17.50
CA LEU A 389 1.73 -6.65 18.47
C LEU A 389 1.05 -6.99 19.81
N TRP A 390 0.11 -6.15 20.28
CA TRP A 390 -0.47 -6.27 21.62
C TRP A 390 -1.82 -6.99 21.66
N VAL A 391 -2.71 -6.78 20.69
CA VAL A 391 -4.06 -7.36 20.71
C VAL A 391 -4.02 -8.89 20.73
N PRO A 392 -3.21 -9.57 19.88
CA PRO A 392 -3.14 -11.03 19.92
C PRO A 392 -2.62 -11.58 21.25
N ARG A 393 -1.64 -10.90 21.87
CA ARG A 393 -1.08 -11.32 23.17
C ARG A 393 -2.13 -11.30 24.28
N LYS A 394 -3.01 -10.27 24.29
CA LYS A 394 -4.10 -10.18 25.26
C LYS A 394 -5.13 -11.29 25.07
N TRP A 395 -5.45 -11.65 23.82
CA TRP A 395 -6.33 -12.79 23.55
C TRP A 395 -5.75 -14.11 24.04
N ASP A 396 -4.46 -14.35 23.79
CA ASP A 396 -3.78 -15.56 24.24
C ASP A 396 -3.78 -15.66 25.79
N ALA A 397 -3.55 -14.54 26.49
CA ALA A 397 -3.60 -14.48 27.95
C ALA A 397 -5.01 -14.73 28.52
N ALA A 398 -6.04 -14.06 27.97
CA ALA A 398 -7.43 -14.23 28.42
C ALA A 398 -7.93 -15.68 28.22
N ASN A 399 -7.52 -16.33 27.13
CA ASN A 399 -7.86 -17.72 26.87
C ASN A 399 -7.15 -18.68 27.85
N ALA A 400 -5.92 -18.36 28.28
CA ALA A 400 -5.17 -19.17 29.23
C ALA A 400 -5.80 -19.15 30.64
N GLU A 401 -6.33 -18.00 31.08
CA GLU A 401 -7.02 -17.86 32.37
C GLU A 401 -8.39 -18.56 32.38
N SER A 402 -9.07 -18.62 31.23
CA SER A 402 -10.40 -19.23 31.10
C SER A 402 -10.41 -20.76 31.04
N SER A 403 -9.26 -21.43 31.06
CA SER A 403 -9.15 -22.90 31.10
C SER A 403 -9.05 -23.38 32.55
N PRO A 404 -10.14 -23.85 33.18
CA PRO A 404 -10.13 -24.32 34.56
C PRO A 404 -9.58 -25.75 34.57
N GLY A 405 -8.28 -25.90 34.76
CA GLY A 405 -7.66 -27.24 34.79
C GLY A 405 -6.18 -27.30 35.15
N SER A 406 -5.47 -26.17 35.22
CA SER A 406 -4.02 -26.16 35.47
C SER A 406 -3.63 -26.05 36.94
N ALA A 407 -4.59 -25.92 37.85
CA ALA A 407 -4.35 -25.99 39.29
C ALA A 407 -4.58 -27.42 39.80
N VAL A 408 -3.74 -28.36 39.36
CA VAL A 408 -3.56 -29.60 40.13
C VAL A 408 -2.66 -29.24 41.31
N THR A 409 -3.30 -28.75 42.36
CA THR A 409 -2.76 -28.71 43.71
C THR A 409 -2.32 -30.13 44.07
N THR A 410 -1.02 -30.32 44.23
CA THR A 410 -0.42 -31.50 44.85
C THR A 410 -0.96 -31.64 46.27
N THR A 411 -2.04 -32.40 46.42
CA THR A 411 -2.50 -32.87 47.72
C THR A 411 -1.79 -34.19 48.00
N PRO A 412 -1.04 -34.34 49.11
CA PRO A 412 -0.38 -35.59 49.42
C PRO A 412 -1.41 -36.66 49.77
N ALA A 413 -1.15 -37.87 49.26
CA ALA A 413 -1.98 -39.04 49.41
C ALA A 413 -2.26 -39.35 50.89
N ALA A 414 -3.54 -39.30 51.28
CA ALA A 414 -4.06 -39.97 52.46
C ALA A 414 -4.67 -41.30 52.03
N SER A 415 -4.08 -42.38 52.52
CA SER A 415 -4.50 -43.77 52.42
C SER A 415 -5.96 -43.98 52.86
N GLN A 416 -6.78 -44.62 52.03
CA GLN A 416 -8.01 -45.28 52.46
C GLN A 416 -7.92 -46.80 52.22
N PRO A 417 -8.35 -47.62 53.19
CA PRO A 417 -8.25 -49.08 53.11
C PRO A 417 -9.44 -49.72 52.38
N SER A 418 -9.12 -50.87 51.78
CA SER A 418 -9.98 -51.87 51.16
C SER A 418 -11.27 -52.17 51.95
N GLN A 419 -12.42 -52.09 51.28
CA GLN A 419 -13.65 -52.78 51.70
C GLN A 419 -14.17 -53.65 50.56
N ALA A 420 -14.48 -54.88 50.95
CA ALA A 420 -14.81 -56.02 50.13
C ALA A 420 -16.26 -56.02 49.65
N ALA A 421 -16.43 -56.63 48.48
CA ALA A 421 -17.58 -57.42 47.99
C ALA A 421 -18.95 -57.22 48.64
N GLN A 422 -19.90 -56.72 47.84
CA GLN A 422 -21.33 -57.03 48.00
C GLN A 422 -21.96 -57.19 46.60
N GLU A 423 -22.34 -58.44 46.29
CA GLU A 423 -23.09 -58.85 45.10
C GLU A 423 -24.49 -58.20 45.08
N PRO A 424 -24.96 -57.68 43.95
CA PRO A 424 -26.35 -57.31 43.76
C PRO A 424 -27.21 -58.53 43.36
N PRO A 425 -28.44 -58.68 43.88
CA PRO A 425 -29.32 -59.80 43.55
C PRO A 425 -29.95 -59.67 42.15
N LEU A 426 -30.15 -60.82 41.50
CA LEU A 426 -30.83 -60.97 40.20
C LEU A 426 -32.28 -60.46 40.25
N PRO A 427 -32.75 -59.74 39.20
CA PRO A 427 -34.17 -59.46 39.01
C PRO A 427 -34.90 -60.61 38.28
N GLU A 428 -36.05 -61.01 38.85
CA GLU A 428 -37.02 -61.94 38.28
C GLU A 428 -37.69 -61.41 36.98
N PRO A 429 -38.12 -62.31 36.06
CA PRO A 429 -38.79 -61.93 34.82
C PRO A 429 -40.32 -62.01 34.96
N MET A 430 -41.06 -61.01 34.46
CA MET A 430 -42.50 -61.06 34.06
C MET A 430 -42.91 -59.62 33.70
N HIS A 431 -43.73 -59.28 32.71
CA HIS A 431 -44.54 -60.00 31.73
C HIS A 431 -44.80 -59.03 30.56
N TYR A 432 -44.82 -59.56 29.34
CA TYR A 432 -45.30 -58.86 28.14
C TYR A 432 -46.81 -58.56 28.23
N ARG A 433 -47.20 -57.31 27.96
CA ARG A 433 -48.49 -56.98 27.34
C ARG A 433 -48.25 -55.95 26.24
N MET A 434 -48.65 -56.31 25.03
CA MET A 434 -48.77 -55.44 23.86
C MET A 434 -50.27 -55.36 23.49
N PRO A 435 -50.65 -54.40 22.63
CA PRO A 435 -51.54 -53.27 22.92
C PRO A 435 -53.02 -53.57 23.14
#